data_AF-A0A2H5FHB9-F1
#
_entry.id   AF-A0A2H5FHB9-F1
#
_cell.length_a   1.000
_cell.length_b   1.000
_cell.length_c   1.000
_cell.angle_alpha   90.00
_cell.angle_beta   90.00
_cell.angle_gamma   90.00
#
_symmetry.space_group_name_H-M   'P 1'
#
loop_
_entity.id
_entity.type
_entity.pdbx_description
1 polymer ?
#
loop_
_entity_poly.entity_id
_entity_poly.type
_entity_poly.pdbx_seq_one_letter_code
_entity_poly.pdbx_strand_id
1 'polypeptide(L)'
;MHQEKRAPKTLWDAYAFSVGYTIFTTCIGHPAERLKVAIQTNLAQSAYSVITQFAGVNVKHFSTGFLSCVVRQLGKVAYRPLLITQMPKEIDKLQLSMFSGGVLKGAIASVFDTVVVSPIENIKTVQMKTVASHTKPITPFQAMNTIYQQRGLAGFFSGSTPTLGKAFPSWFYLFMTYNAIKTKREKQTFLSTILWATFASAPVAFATTPLDVLKSQEQAGNKGQQSLGQLAAQIYKNHGINAFFRGFNCRLVHKSLSTAGAYMILDMAHKI
;
A
#
# COMPACT_ATOMS: atom_id res chain seq x y z
N MET A 1 21.24 24.08 21.38
CA MET A 1 20.92 22.72 21.87
C MET A 1 19.72 22.80 22.81
N HIS A 2 18.50 22.59 22.30
CA HIS A 2 17.35 22.28 23.16
C HIS A 2 16.70 21.02 22.60
N GLN A 3 17.09 19.87 23.17
CA GLN A 3 16.28 18.67 23.06
C GLN A 3 15.02 18.91 23.89
N GLU A 4 13.97 19.35 23.21
CA GLU A 4 12.61 19.33 23.74
C GLU A 4 12.30 17.88 24.14
N LYS A 5 12.29 17.62 25.45
CA LYS A 5 11.96 16.31 26.04
C LYS A 5 10.53 15.95 25.63
N ARG A 6 10.38 15.23 24.52
CA ARG A 6 9.11 14.66 24.09
C ARG A 6 8.61 13.71 25.18
N ALA A 7 7.39 13.96 25.69
CA ALA A 7 6.69 13.02 26.54
C ALA A 7 6.66 11.62 25.88
N PRO A 8 6.81 10.53 26.64
CA PRO A 8 6.74 9.18 26.09
C PRO A 8 5.34 9.00 25.49
N LYS A 9 5.26 8.90 24.16
CA LYS A 9 4.00 8.61 23.46
C LYS A 9 3.41 7.35 24.04
N THR A 10 2.20 7.45 24.60
CA THR A 10 1.51 6.31 25.18
C THR A 10 1.05 5.36 24.07
N LEU A 11 0.82 4.08 24.41
CA LEU A 11 0.22 3.12 23.46
C LEU A 11 -1.11 3.63 22.90
N TRP A 12 -1.85 4.41 23.68
CA TRP A 12 -3.10 5.05 23.29
C TRP A 12 -2.91 6.12 22.21
N ASP A 13 -1.86 6.96 22.30
CA ASP A 13 -1.56 7.94 21.25
C ASP A 13 -1.21 7.27 19.92
N ALA A 14 -0.45 6.16 19.99
CA ALA A 14 -0.13 5.36 18.81
C ALA A 14 -1.37 4.71 18.19
N TYR A 15 -2.31 4.25 19.02
CA TYR A 15 -3.57 3.66 18.58
C TYR A 15 -4.49 4.71 17.95
N ALA A 16 -4.72 5.84 18.61
CA ALA A 16 -5.54 6.95 18.11
C ALA A 16 -5.00 7.49 16.79
N PHE A 17 -3.68 7.70 16.69
CA PHE A 17 -3.03 8.07 15.45
C PHE A 17 -3.24 7.02 14.34
N SER A 18 -3.03 5.74 14.66
CA SER A 18 -3.18 4.65 13.69
C SER A 18 -4.61 4.55 13.16
N VAL A 19 -5.61 4.68 14.02
CA VAL A 19 -7.03 4.67 13.65
C VAL A 19 -7.38 5.87 12.78
N GLY A 20 -7.04 7.09 13.21
CA GLY A 20 -7.33 8.32 12.46
C GLY A 20 -6.67 8.33 11.08
N TYR A 21 -5.38 8.01 11.01
CA TYR A 21 -4.63 7.88 9.75
C TYR A 21 -5.27 6.88 8.80
N THR A 22 -5.68 5.75 9.36
CA THR A 22 -6.24 4.64 8.59
C THR A 22 -7.62 4.96 8.05
N ILE A 23 -8.49 5.60 8.82
CA ILE A 23 -9.82 6.04 8.36
C ILE A 23 -9.65 7.08 7.26
N PHE A 24 -8.85 8.13 7.49
CA PHE A 24 -8.63 9.20 6.52
C PHE A 24 -8.10 8.68 5.18
N THR A 25 -7.03 7.88 5.22
CA THR A 25 -6.41 7.32 4.01
C THR A 25 -7.31 6.33 3.30
N THR A 26 -8.18 5.62 4.02
CA THR A 26 -9.14 4.71 3.41
C THR A 26 -10.26 5.47 2.72
N CYS A 27 -10.89 6.45 3.37
CA CYS A 27 -11.99 7.20 2.78
C CYS A 27 -11.57 7.97 1.52
N ILE A 28 -10.41 8.64 1.58
CA ILE A 28 -9.91 9.45 0.46
C ILE A 28 -9.19 8.60 -0.58
N GLY A 29 -8.48 7.56 -0.15
CA GLY A 29 -7.66 6.72 -1.02
C GLY A 29 -8.42 5.61 -1.73
N HIS A 30 -9.56 5.15 -1.22
CA HIS A 30 -10.32 4.02 -1.79
C HIS A 30 -10.65 4.16 -3.28
N PRO A 31 -11.11 5.33 -3.78
CA PRO A 31 -11.46 5.49 -5.19
C PRO A 31 -10.23 5.35 -6.09
N ALA A 32 -9.14 6.03 -5.71
CA ALA A 32 -7.87 5.99 -6.41
C ALA A 32 -7.23 4.59 -6.32
N GLU A 33 -7.31 3.91 -5.18
CA GLU A 33 -6.80 2.56 -4.98
C GLU A 33 -7.54 1.57 -5.89
N ARG A 34 -8.88 1.66 -6.00
CA ARG A 34 -9.66 0.85 -6.95
C ARG A 34 -9.27 1.11 -8.39
N LEU A 35 -9.18 2.38 -8.80
CA LEU A 35 -8.81 2.73 -10.16
C LEU A 35 -7.41 2.21 -10.51
N LYS A 36 -6.45 2.36 -9.60
CA LYS A 36 -5.10 1.81 -9.72
C LYS A 36 -5.15 0.29 -9.92
N VAL A 37 -5.86 -0.43 -9.06
CA VAL A 37 -5.97 -1.89 -9.16
C VAL A 37 -6.58 -2.29 -10.49
N ALA A 38 -7.68 -1.67 -10.92
CA ALA A 38 -8.33 -1.97 -12.20
C ALA A 38 -7.37 -1.80 -13.39
N ILE A 39 -6.62 -0.69 -13.44
CA ILE A 39 -5.63 -0.42 -14.50
C ILE A 39 -4.47 -1.43 -14.46
N GLN A 40 -4.01 -1.83 -13.27
CA GLN A 40 -2.90 -2.76 -13.11
C GLN A 40 -3.28 -4.21 -13.39
N THR A 41 -4.53 -4.59 -13.14
CA THR A 41 -5.02 -5.95 -13.40
C THR A 41 -5.44 -6.15 -14.85
N ASN A 42 -5.94 -5.12 -15.52
CA ASN A 42 -6.38 -5.20 -16.91
C ASN A 42 -5.34 -4.62 -17.88
N LEU A 43 -4.23 -5.35 -18.06
CA LEU A 43 -3.16 -4.94 -18.98
C LEU A 43 -3.56 -5.04 -20.46
N ALA A 44 -4.60 -5.81 -20.79
CA ALA A 44 -5.07 -6.00 -22.15
C ALA A 44 -5.77 -4.74 -22.74
N GLN A 45 -6.43 -3.94 -21.90
CA GLN A 45 -7.12 -2.70 -22.32
C GLN A 45 -6.24 -1.46 -22.12
N SER A 46 -6.51 -0.37 -22.84
CA SER A 46 -5.87 0.92 -22.60
C SER A 46 -6.30 1.51 -21.26
N ALA A 47 -5.39 2.20 -20.56
CA ALA A 47 -5.69 2.87 -19.28
C ALA A 47 -6.87 3.84 -19.41
N TYR A 48 -7.01 4.53 -20.55
CA TYR A 48 -8.13 5.42 -20.82
C TYR A 48 -9.47 4.68 -20.87
N SER A 49 -9.52 3.52 -21.55
CA SER A 49 -10.73 2.68 -21.62
C SER A 49 -11.15 2.16 -20.25
N VAL A 50 -10.19 1.84 -19.38
CA VAL A 50 -10.49 1.40 -18.01
C VAL A 50 -11.04 2.56 -17.17
N ILE A 51 -10.52 3.78 -17.35
CA ILE A 51 -11.00 4.98 -16.66
C ILE A 51 -12.43 5.32 -17.09
N THR A 52 -12.75 5.28 -18.39
CA THR A 52 -14.10 5.58 -18.88
C THR A 52 -15.10 4.51 -18.46
N GLN A 53 -14.72 3.23 -18.50
CA GLN A 53 -15.54 2.16 -17.93
C GLN A 53 -15.78 2.37 -16.44
N PHE A 54 -14.74 2.71 -15.66
CA PHE A 54 -14.85 2.98 -14.23
C PHE A 54 -15.79 4.16 -13.93
N ALA A 55 -15.74 5.23 -14.73
CA ALA A 55 -16.62 6.40 -14.60
C ALA A 55 -18.09 6.08 -14.93
N GLY A 56 -18.34 5.10 -15.80
CA GLY A 56 -19.69 4.68 -16.19
C GLY A 56 -20.36 3.67 -15.23
N VAL A 57 -19.70 3.23 -14.16
CA VAL A 57 -20.24 2.18 -13.28
C VAL A 57 -21.10 2.74 -12.14
N ASN A 58 -22.17 2.03 -11.82
CA ASN A 58 -23.11 2.33 -10.75
C ASN A 58 -22.44 2.41 -9.36
N VAL A 59 -22.96 3.25 -8.46
CA VAL A 59 -22.38 3.58 -7.12
C VAL A 59 -22.14 2.33 -6.26
N LYS A 60 -22.92 1.26 -6.44
CA LYS A 60 -22.73 -0.04 -5.76
C LYS A 60 -21.39 -0.72 -6.07
N HIS A 61 -20.80 -0.46 -7.24
CA HIS A 61 -19.45 -0.96 -7.54
C HIS A 61 -18.36 -0.15 -6.83
N PHE A 62 -18.67 1.07 -6.39
CA PHE A 62 -17.74 1.90 -5.63
C PHE A 62 -17.55 1.39 -4.20
N SER A 63 -18.59 0.83 -3.58
CA SER A 63 -18.50 0.23 -2.24
C SER A 63 -17.95 -1.20 -2.23
N THR A 64 -17.80 -1.83 -3.40
CA THR A 64 -17.23 -3.18 -3.49
C THR A 64 -15.78 -3.18 -3.00
N GLY A 65 -15.40 -4.15 -2.15
CA GLY A 65 -14.07 -4.22 -1.56
C GLY A 65 -13.78 -3.19 -0.46
N PHE A 66 -14.71 -2.28 -0.15
CA PHE A 66 -14.58 -1.33 0.95
C PHE A 66 -14.55 -2.04 2.30
N LEU A 67 -15.44 -3.02 2.51
CA LEU A 67 -15.46 -3.84 3.73
C LEU A 67 -14.12 -4.57 3.93
N SER A 68 -13.58 -5.19 2.88
CA SER A 68 -12.27 -5.84 2.92
C SER A 68 -11.14 -4.85 3.18
N CYS A 69 -11.29 -3.59 2.76
CA CYS A 69 -10.39 -2.52 3.14
C CYS A 69 -10.49 -2.23 4.64
N VAL A 70 -11.70 -2.06 5.20
CA VAL A 70 -11.91 -1.82 6.63
C VAL A 70 -11.36 -2.98 7.47
N VAL A 71 -11.63 -4.23 7.10
CA VAL A 71 -11.10 -5.42 7.80
C VAL A 71 -9.58 -5.45 7.76
N ARG A 72 -8.97 -5.17 6.60
CA ARG A 72 -7.50 -5.04 6.46
C ARG A 72 -6.94 -4.00 7.44
N GLN A 73 -7.63 -2.89 7.54
CA GLN A 73 -7.24 -1.75 8.35
C GLN A 73 -7.37 -2.01 9.84
N LEU A 74 -8.43 -2.71 10.28
CA LEU A 74 -8.56 -3.17 11.67
C LEU A 74 -7.45 -4.15 12.04
N GLY A 75 -7.10 -5.07 11.14
CA GLY A 75 -5.94 -5.95 11.33
C GLY A 75 -4.66 -5.16 11.57
N LYS A 76 -4.40 -4.14 10.73
CA LYS A 76 -3.26 -3.24 10.88
C LYS A 76 -3.25 -2.49 12.22
N VAL A 77 -4.39 -1.99 12.65
CA VAL A 77 -4.53 -1.26 13.93
C VAL A 77 -4.23 -2.17 15.13
N ALA A 78 -4.55 -3.47 15.06
CA ALA A 78 -4.32 -4.40 16.16
C ALA A 78 -2.83 -4.67 16.44
N TYR A 79 -2.01 -4.93 15.41
CA TYR A 79 -0.61 -5.32 15.63
C TYR A 79 0.41 -4.19 15.47
N ARG A 80 0.09 -3.11 14.73
CA ARG A 80 1.05 -2.01 14.50
C ARG A 80 1.58 -1.37 15.79
N PRO A 81 0.78 -1.10 16.83
CA PRO A 81 1.30 -0.55 18.08
C PRO A 81 2.35 -1.45 18.74
N LEU A 82 2.16 -2.77 18.70
CA LEU A 82 3.13 -3.75 19.21
C LEU A 82 4.42 -3.71 18.40
N LEU A 83 4.33 -3.72 17.07
CA LEU A 83 5.52 -3.59 16.20
C LEU A 83 6.27 -2.28 16.41
N ILE A 84 5.57 -1.16 16.62
CA ILE A 84 6.20 0.16 16.82
C ILE A 84 6.88 0.26 18.19
N THR A 85 6.34 -0.39 19.22
CA THR A 85 6.82 -0.21 20.60
C THR A 85 7.78 -1.29 21.08
N GLN A 86 7.59 -2.55 20.67
CA GLN A 86 8.38 -3.69 21.14
C GLN A 86 9.55 -4.02 20.21
N MET A 87 9.33 -4.01 18.89
CA MET A 87 10.36 -4.40 17.91
C MET A 87 11.64 -3.55 17.98
N PRO A 88 11.59 -2.20 18.10
CA PRO A 88 12.82 -1.41 18.16
C PRO A 88 13.67 -1.77 19.37
N LYS A 89 13.05 -2.05 20.52
CA LYS A 89 13.76 -2.41 21.76
C LYS A 89 14.56 -3.70 21.62
N GLU A 90 14.02 -4.69 20.89
CA GLU A 90 14.72 -5.95 20.65
C GLU A 90 15.84 -5.80 19.62
N ILE A 91 15.64 -5.01 18.57
CA ILE A 91 16.65 -4.81 17.52
C ILE A 91 17.78 -3.88 17.99
N ASP A 92 17.48 -2.90 18.84
CA ASP A 92 18.49 -1.98 19.37
C ASP A 92 19.47 -2.69 20.33
N LYS A 93 19.10 -3.85 20.89
CA LYS A 93 20.04 -4.72 21.66
C LYS A 93 21.15 -5.29 20.79
N LEU A 94 20.95 -5.42 19.48
CA LEU A 94 21.93 -5.99 18.55
C LEU A 94 23.05 -5.00 18.18
N GLN A 95 23.01 -3.75 18.66
CA GLN A 95 24.02 -2.70 18.41
C GLN A 95 24.38 -2.52 16.92
N LEU A 96 23.40 -2.72 16.03
CA LEU A 96 23.57 -2.57 14.58
C LEU A 96 23.73 -1.09 14.19
N SER A 97 24.41 -0.84 13.06
CA SER A 97 24.48 0.50 12.49
C SER A 97 23.09 1.03 12.14
N MET A 98 22.89 2.35 12.16
CA MET A 98 21.58 2.98 11.91
C MET A 98 20.90 2.47 10.63
N PHE A 99 21.69 2.24 9.58
CA PHE A 99 21.21 1.70 8.31
C PHE A 99 20.80 0.23 8.43
N SER A 100 21.69 -0.65 8.91
CA SER A 100 21.43 -2.10 9.00
C SER A 100 20.28 -2.41 9.98
N GLY A 101 20.24 -1.73 11.12
CA GLY A 101 19.13 -1.84 12.08
C GLY A 101 17.81 -1.33 11.50
N GLY A 102 17.84 -0.27 10.70
CA GLY A 102 16.66 0.24 9.98
C GLY A 102 16.12 -0.75 8.95
N VAL A 103 17.01 -1.36 8.15
CA VAL A 103 16.64 -2.38 7.16
C VAL A 103 16.07 -3.62 7.85
N LEU A 104 16.68 -4.09 8.94
CA LEU A 104 16.20 -5.26 9.68
C LEU A 104 14.82 -5.02 10.30
N LYS A 105 14.61 -3.85 10.93
CA LYS A 105 13.28 -3.40 11.42
C LYS A 105 12.25 -3.44 10.30
N GLY A 106 12.61 -2.89 9.14
CA GLY A 106 11.76 -2.87 7.95
C GLY A 106 11.42 -4.26 7.42
N ALA A 107 12.39 -5.18 7.40
CA ALA A 107 12.20 -6.55 6.94
C ALA A 107 11.26 -7.34 7.86
N ILE A 108 11.51 -7.31 9.18
CA ILE A 108 10.66 -8.01 10.16
C ILE A 108 9.24 -7.44 10.14
N ALA A 109 9.10 -6.11 10.12
CA ALA A 109 7.81 -5.47 9.98
C ALA A 109 7.07 -5.92 8.70
N SER A 110 7.78 -6.03 7.58
CA SER A 110 7.20 -6.42 6.29
C SER A 110 6.79 -7.88 6.23
N VAL A 111 7.56 -8.79 6.85
CA VAL A 111 7.20 -10.21 6.95
C VAL A 111 5.94 -10.36 7.81
N PHE A 112 5.89 -9.70 8.96
CA PHE A 112 4.73 -9.77 9.85
C PHE A 112 3.48 -9.15 9.20
N ASP A 113 3.63 -7.99 8.54
CA ASP A 113 2.56 -7.36 7.74
C ASP A 113 2.06 -8.34 6.69
N THR A 114 2.96 -8.98 5.94
CA THR A 114 2.60 -9.97 4.91
C THR A 114 1.79 -11.13 5.48
N VAL A 115 2.19 -11.71 6.61
CA VAL A 115 1.49 -12.86 7.21
C VAL A 115 0.04 -12.50 7.60
N VAL A 116 -0.16 -11.34 8.22
CA VAL A 116 -1.49 -10.93 8.71
C VAL A 116 -2.36 -10.34 7.59
N VAL A 117 -1.76 -9.59 6.68
CA VAL A 117 -2.47 -8.74 5.73
C VAL A 117 -2.63 -9.37 4.35
N SER A 118 -1.69 -10.21 3.89
CA SER A 118 -1.75 -10.77 2.53
C SER A 118 -3.04 -11.53 2.23
N PRO A 119 -3.61 -12.36 3.14
CA PRO A 119 -4.86 -13.06 2.85
C PRO A 119 -6.02 -12.09 2.56
N ILE A 120 -6.14 -11.04 3.36
CA ILE A 120 -7.19 -10.02 3.22
C ILE A 120 -6.94 -9.17 1.98
N GLU A 121 -5.68 -8.82 1.69
CA GLU A 121 -5.31 -8.09 0.48
C GLU A 121 -5.63 -8.90 -0.79
N ASN A 122 -5.39 -10.20 -0.80
CA ASN A 122 -5.73 -11.06 -1.94
C ASN A 122 -7.24 -11.12 -2.18
N ILE A 123 -8.05 -11.30 -1.13
CA ILE A 123 -9.52 -11.23 -1.22
C ILE A 123 -9.95 -9.87 -1.78
N LYS A 124 -9.40 -8.78 -1.25
CA LYS A 124 -9.69 -7.42 -1.71
C LYS A 124 -9.35 -7.24 -3.20
N THR A 125 -8.15 -7.62 -3.63
CA THR A 125 -7.71 -7.49 -5.03
C THR A 125 -8.63 -8.26 -5.97
N VAL A 126 -9.04 -9.48 -5.59
CA VAL A 126 -9.99 -10.30 -6.36
C VAL A 126 -11.38 -9.65 -6.42
N GLN A 127 -11.84 -8.96 -5.38
CA GLN A 127 -13.10 -8.20 -5.43
C GLN A 127 -13.00 -6.91 -6.25
N MET A 128 -11.81 -6.31 -6.34
CA MET A 128 -11.57 -5.06 -7.08
C MET A 128 -11.40 -5.30 -8.58
N LYS A 129 -10.88 -6.46 -9.00
CA LYS A 129 -10.68 -6.79 -10.43
C LYS A 129 -11.99 -6.91 -11.23
N THR A 130 -13.10 -7.25 -10.56
CA THR A 130 -14.41 -7.55 -11.19
C THR A 130 -15.02 -6.36 -11.95
N VAL A 131 -14.58 -5.12 -11.72
CA VAL A 131 -15.11 -3.92 -12.40
C VAL A 131 -14.84 -3.94 -13.90
N ALA A 132 -13.64 -4.35 -14.30
CA ALA A 132 -13.24 -4.31 -15.70
C ALA A 132 -13.76 -5.51 -16.51
N SER A 133 -14.41 -6.47 -15.86
CA SER A 133 -15.00 -7.66 -16.50
C SER A 133 -16.53 -7.61 -16.60
N HIS A 134 -17.19 -6.47 -16.33
CA HIS A 134 -18.66 -6.32 -16.35
C HIS A 134 -19.43 -7.39 -15.54
N THR A 135 -18.76 -8.06 -14.62
CA THR A 135 -19.32 -9.17 -13.83
C THR A 135 -19.93 -8.62 -12.54
N LYS A 136 -20.95 -9.32 -12.01
CA LYS A 136 -21.60 -8.94 -10.76
C LYS A 136 -20.55 -8.83 -9.64
N PRO A 137 -20.64 -7.81 -8.76
CA PRO A 137 -19.74 -7.69 -7.63
C PRO A 137 -19.82 -8.95 -6.76
N ILE A 138 -18.66 -9.55 -6.46
CA ILE A 138 -18.57 -10.79 -5.70
C ILE A 138 -18.41 -10.52 -4.20
N THR A 139 -18.99 -11.39 -3.37
CA THR A 139 -18.86 -11.30 -1.92
C THR A 139 -17.45 -11.70 -1.47
N PRO A 140 -16.98 -11.27 -0.28
CA PRO A 140 -15.67 -11.67 0.24
C PRO A 140 -15.52 -13.20 0.34
N PHE A 141 -16.59 -13.91 0.72
CA PHE A 141 -16.62 -15.37 0.78
C PHE A 141 -16.49 -16.02 -0.61
N GLN A 142 -17.15 -15.47 -1.63
CA GLN A 142 -16.99 -15.94 -3.02
C GLN A 142 -15.56 -15.72 -3.52
N ALA A 143 -14.96 -14.56 -3.22
CA ALA A 143 -13.58 -14.27 -3.58
C ALA A 143 -12.61 -15.23 -2.86
N MET A 144 -12.81 -15.49 -1.57
CA MET A 144 -12.03 -16.46 -0.81
C MET A 144 -12.13 -17.88 -1.38
N ASN A 145 -13.35 -18.34 -1.68
CA ASN A 145 -13.57 -19.66 -2.29
C ASN A 145 -12.92 -19.75 -3.68
N THR A 146 -13.01 -18.68 -4.48
CA THR A 146 -12.34 -18.62 -5.79
C THR A 146 -10.83 -18.75 -5.67
N ILE A 147 -10.21 -18.07 -4.70
CA ILE A 147 -8.76 -18.17 -4.45
C ILE A 147 -8.40 -19.59 -4.03
N TYR A 148 -9.15 -20.16 -3.08
CA TYR A 148 -8.88 -21.50 -2.57
C TYR A 148 -9.01 -22.57 -3.66
N GLN A 149 -10.07 -22.52 -4.47
CA GLN A 149 -10.29 -23.47 -5.56
C GLN A 149 -9.24 -23.36 -6.69
N GLN A 150 -8.78 -22.15 -7.01
CA GLN A 150 -7.84 -21.95 -8.12
C GLN A 150 -6.36 -22.14 -7.72
N ARG A 151 -6.01 -21.85 -6.46
CA ARG A 151 -4.61 -21.70 -6.02
C ARG A 151 -4.30 -22.36 -4.67
N GLY A 152 -5.30 -22.94 -4.01
CA GLY A 152 -5.16 -23.51 -2.67
C GLY A 152 -4.79 -22.46 -1.62
N LEU A 153 -4.23 -22.94 -0.49
CA LEU A 153 -3.81 -22.10 0.63
C LEU A 153 -2.65 -21.15 0.27
N ALA A 154 -1.75 -21.56 -0.61
CA ALA A 154 -0.64 -20.73 -1.05
C ALA A 154 -1.09 -19.51 -1.87
N GLY A 155 -2.29 -19.57 -2.47
CA GLY A 155 -2.90 -18.44 -3.20
C GLY A 155 -3.18 -17.21 -2.33
N PHE A 156 -3.41 -17.39 -1.02
CA PHE A 156 -3.60 -16.28 -0.09
C PHE A 156 -2.32 -15.50 0.21
N PHE A 157 -1.16 -16.04 -0.17
CA PHE A 157 0.15 -15.41 -0.02
C PHE A 157 0.76 -15.02 -1.38
N SER A 158 0.02 -15.14 -2.48
CA SER A 158 0.45 -14.63 -3.77
C SER A 158 0.72 -13.12 -3.69
N GLY A 159 1.84 -12.69 -4.26
CA GLY A 159 2.31 -11.31 -4.21
C GLY A 159 3.17 -10.97 -2.98
N SER A 160 3.49 -11.94 -2.11
CA SER A 160 4.35 -11.72 -0.94
C SER A 160 5.78 -11.37 -1.34
N THR A 161 6.37 -12.09 -2.30
CA THR A 161 7.73 -11.84 -2.81
C THR A 161 7.90 -10.41 -3.34
N PRO A 162 7.07 -9.91 -4.28
CA PRO A 162 7.18 -8.52 -4.72
C PRO A 162 6.84 -7.51 -3.61
N THR A 163 6.05 -7.90 -2.59
CA THR A 163 5.79 -7.05 -1.41
C THR A 163 7.04 -6.87 -0.56
N LEU A 164 7.75 -7.95 -0.25
CA LEU A 164 9.01 -7.91 0.48
C LEU A 164 10.10 -7.14 -0.29
N GLY A 165 10.19 -7.33 -1.61
CA GLY A 165 11.11 -6.56 -2.47
C GLY A 165 10.89 -5.04 -2.41
N LYS A 166 9.67 -4.60 -2.07
CA LYS A 166 9.33 -3.18 -1.90
C LYS A 166 9.61 -2.64 -0.50
N ALA A 167 9.99 -3.47 0.47
CA ALA A 167 10.26 -3.05 1.84
C ALA A 167 11.38 -2.01 1.91
N PHE A 168 12.52 -2.30 1.27
CA PHE A 168 13.67 -1.40 1.25
C PHE A 168 13.37 -0.04 0.57
N PRO A 169 12.83 0.01 -0.66
CA PRO A 169 12.44 1.28 -1.28
C PRO A 169 11.42 2.07 -0.44
N SER A 170 10.47 1.38 0.21
CA SER A 170 9.47 2.03 1.06
C SER A 170 10.09 2.68 2.29
N TRP A 171 11.08 2.03 2.91
CA TRP A 171 11.84 2.61 4.01
C TRP A 171 12.65 3.83 3.56
N PHE A 172 13.33 3.73 2.41
CA PHE A 172 14.08 4.85 1.82
C PHE A 172 13.16 6.06 1.54
N TYR A 173 11.97 5.82 1.01
CA TYR A 173 10.96 6.87 0.82
C TYR A 173 10.58 7.59 2.12
N LEU A 174 10.29 6.83 3.18
CA LEU A 174 9.93 7.39 4.47
C LEU A 174 11.07 8.23 5.04
N PHE A 175 12.31 7.74 4.94
CA PHE A 175 13.49 8.46 5.38
C PHE A 175 13.69 9.78 4.64
N MET A 176 13.61 9.76 3.30
CA MET A 176 13.75 10.95 2.45
C MET A 176 12.65 11.97 2.74
N THR A 177 11.40 11.53 2.82
CA THR A 177 10.23 12.40 3.08
C THR A 177 10.32 13.04 4.46
N TYR A 178 10.70 12.27 5.48
CA TYR A 178 10.89 12.76 6.84
C TYR A 178 11.98 13.84 6.90
N ASN A 179 13.13 13.61 6.28
CA ASN A 179 14.22 14.58 6.25
C ASN A 179 13.84 15.84 5.47
N ALA A 180 13.17 15.69 4.32
CA ALA A 180 12.71 16.82 3.53
C ALA A 180 11.76 17.74 4.32
N ILE A 181 10.84 17.15 5.08
CA ILE A 181 9.83 17.91 5.82
C ILE A 181 10.38 18.46 7.14
N LYS A 182 11.26 17.71 7.84
CA LYS A 182 11.91 18.20 9.07
C LYS A 182 12.78 19.43 8.83
N THR A 183 13.37 19.55 7.64
CA THR A 183 14.29 20.65 7.29
C THR A 183 13.53 21.97 7.02
N LYS A 184 12.22 21.93 6.77
CA LYS A 184 11.37 23.11 6.49
C LYS A 184 10.24 23.24 7.51
N ARG A 185 10.58 23.72 8.71
CA ARG A 185 9.70 23.85 9.89
C ARG A 185 8.75 25.08 9.88
N GLU A 186 8.63 25.79 8.76
CA GLU A 186 7.64 26.89 8.64
C GLU A 186 6.28 26.36 8.22
N LYS A 187 5.20 27.03 8.68
CA LYS A 187 3.77 26.69 8.44
C LYS A 187 3.54 26.22 6.99
N GLN A 188 3.57 24.91 6.77
CA GLN A 188 3.30 24.33 5.46
C GLN A 188 1.80 24.26 5.25
N THR A 189 1.33 24.84 4.14
CA THR A 189 -0.03 24.64 3.66
C THR A 189 -0.21 23.18 3.21
N PHE A 190 -1.44 22.68 3.20
CA PHE A 190 -1.75 21.32 2.72
C PHE A 190 -1.20 21.07 1.30
N LEU A 191 -1.34 22.06 0.41
CA LEU A 191 -0.84 21.97 -0.97
C LEU A 191 0.68 21.89 -1.05
N SER A 192 1.42 22.67 -0.25
CA SER A 192 2.89 22.59 -0.25
C SER A 192 3.37 21.23 0.26
N THR A 193 2.68 20.66 1.26
CA THR A 193 2.95 19.31 1.75
C THR A 193 2.72 18.25 0.67
N ILE A 194 1.65 18.37 -0.13
CA ILE A 194 1.41 17.48 -1.28
C ILE A 194 2.55 17.58 -2.30
N LEU A 195 3.01 18.80 -2.63
CA LEU A 195 4.08 18.99 -3.60
C LEU A 195 5.38 18.34 -3.13
N TRP A 196 5.81 18.60 -1.89
CA TRP A 196 7.01 17.98 -1.31
C TRP A 196 6.89 16.46 -1.21
N ALA A 197 5.72 15.94 -0.80
CA ALA A 197 5.47 14.51 -0.77
C ALA A 197 5.52 13.88 -2.17
N THR A 198 5.08 14.60 -3.20
CA THR A 198 5.13 14.16 -4.60
C THR A 198 6.58 14.07 -5.08
N PHE A 199 7.38 15.13 -4.89
CA PHE A 199 8.79 15.13 -5.27
C PHE A 199 9.61 14.05 -4.53
N ALA A 200 9.36 13.87 -3.22
CA ALA A 200 10.04 12.83 -2.45
C ALA A 200 9.58 11.40 -2.83
N SER A 201 8.32 11.23 -3.25
CA SER A 201 7.77 9.92 -3.61
C SER A 201 8.06 9.51 -5.05
N ALA A 202 8.27 10.44 -5.99
CA ALA A 202 8.39 10.12 -7.41
C ALA A 202 9.50 9.10 -7.74
N PRO A 203 10.75 9.24 -7.25
CA PRO A 203 11.81 8.27 -7.55
C PRO A 203 11.51 6.87 -6.99
N VAL A 204 10.98 6.81 -5.76
CA VAL A 204 10.62 5.53 -5.14
C VAL A 204 9.40 4.91 -5.80
N ALA A 205 8.41 5.72 -6.16
CA ALA A 205 7.25 5.28 -6.91
C ALA A 205 7.71 4.67 -8.24
N PHE A 206 8.65 5.30 -8.95
CA PHE A 206 9.19 4.80 -10.21
C PHE A 206 9.86 3.43 -10.02
N ALA A 207 10.76 3.31 -9.03
CA ALA A 207 11.45 2.05 -8.72
C ALA A 207 10.51 0.93 -8.27
N THR A 208 9.41 1.25 -7.59
CA THR A 208 8.49 0.26 -7.01
C THR A 208 7.28 -0.06 -7.88
N THR A 209 7.01 0.71 -8.95
CA THR A 209 5.84 0.48 -9.81
C THR A 209 5.90 -0.85 -10.56
N PRO A 210 7.05 -1.29 -11.12
CA PRO A 210 7.16 -2.61 -11.74
C PRO A 210 6.83 -3.76 -10.78
N LEU A 211 7.34 -3.71 -9.55
CA LEU A 211 7.04 -4.69 -8.49
C LEU A 211 5.56 -4.67 -8.08
N ASP A 212 4.93 -3.50 -8.13
CA ASP A 212 3.51 -3.35 -7.88
C ASP A 212 2.63 -3.95 -8.98
N VAL A 213 3.00 -3.76 -10.26
CA VAL A 213 2.30 -4.38 -11.37
C VAL A 213 2.42 -5.90 -11.29
N LEU A 214 3.62 -6.42 -11.00
CA LEU A 214 3.83 -7.85 -10.78
C LEU A 214 2.98 -8.39 -9.63
N LYS A 215 2.96 -7.70 -8.48
CA LYS A 215 2.08 -8.04 -7.35
C LYS A 215 0.63 -8.08 -7.80
N SER A 216 0.11 -7.03 -8.41
CA SER A 216 -1.31 -6.95 -8.81
C SER A 216 -1.68 -8.03 -9.83
N GLN A 217 -0.80 -8.34 -10.78
CA GLN A 217 -0.99 -9.44 -11.74
C GLN A 217 -0.97 -10.81 -11.07
N GLU A 218 -0.03 -11.02 -10.14
CA GLU A 218 0.05 -12.26 -9.38
C GLU A 218 -1.19 -12.45 -8.50
N GLN A 219 -1.67 -11.40 -7.83
CA GLN A 219 -2.88 -11.44 -6.98
C GLN A 219 -4.18 -11.57 -7.80
N ALA A 220 -4.23 -10.99 -8.99
CA ALA A 220 -5.44 -10.99 -9.83
C ALA A 220 -5.53 -12.17 -10.82
N GLY A 221 -4.41 -12.80 -11.15
CA GLY A 221 -4.36 -13.91 -12.10
C GLY A 221 -5.21 -15.11 -11.67
N ASN A 222 -5.57 -15.95 -12.64
CA ASN A 222 -6.22 -17.24 -12.39
C ASN A 222 -5.29 -18.43 -12.72
N LYS A 223 -4.10 -18.15 -13.27
CA LYS A 223 -3.10 -19.18 -13.57
C LYS A 223 -2.37 -19.56 -12.28
N GLY A 224 -2.04 -20.85 -12.14
CA GLY A 224 -1.37 -21.43 -10.97
C GLY A 224 -0.03 -20.77 -10.63
N GLN A 225 0.65 -21.25 -9.59
CA GLN A 225 1.93 -20.68 -9.12
C GLN A 225 2.99 -20.66 -10.24
N GLN A 226 3.10 -19.52 -10.93
CA GLN A 226 4.21 -19.23 -11.83
C GLN A 226 5.27 -18.47 -11.05
N SER A 227 6.55 -18.68 -11.40
CA SER A 227 7.62 -17.89 -10.80
C SER A 227 7.50 -16.41 -11.20
N LEU A 228 7.95 -15.51 -10.32
CA LEU A 228 7.91 -14.06 -10.56
C LEU A 228 8.62 -13.68 -11.86
N GLY A 229 9.72 -14.36 -12.19
CA GLY A 229 10.47 -14.16 -13.44
C GLY A 229 9.69 -14.59 -14.68
N GLN A 230 8.98 -15.72 -14.62
CA GLN A 230 8.12 -16.16 -15.72
C GLN A 230 6.96 -15.19 -15.96
N LEU A 231 6.34 -14.67 -14.89
CA LEU A 231 5.29 -13.66 -14.99
C LEU A 231 5.83 -12.36 -15.62
N ALA A 232 7.01 -11.90 -15.18
CA ALA A 232 7.66 -10.72 -15.75
C ALA A 232 7.98 -10.90 -17.23
N ALA A 233 8.57 -12.04 -17.61
CA ALA A 233 8.86 -12.37 -19.00
C ALA A 233 7.60 -12.41 -19.87
N GLN A 234 6.49 -12.97 -19.35
CA GLN A 234 5.21 -13.03 -20.06
C GLN A 234 4.60 -11.64 -20.25
N ILE A 235 4.64 -10.77 -19.23
CA ILE A 235 4.16 -9.39 -19.34
C ILE A 235 4.98 -8.62 -20.37
N TYR A 236 6.31 -8.77 -20.33
CA TYR A 236 7.20 -8.12 -21.28
C TYR A 236 6.93 -8.58 -22.72
N LYS A 237 6.76 -9.89 -22.95
CA LYS A 237 6.46 -10.46 -24.27
C LYS A 237 5.11 -10.00 -24.83
N ASN A 238 4.09 -9.90 -23.97
CA ASN A 238 2.72 -9.63 -24.42
C ASN A 238 2.36 -8.13 -24.50
N HIS A 239 2.93 -7.29 -23.62
CA HIS A 239 2.53 -5.89 -23.47
C HIS A 239 3.70 -4.90 -23.46
N GLY A 240 4.95 -5.38 -23.55
CA GLY A 240 6.16 -4.57 -23.56
C GLY A 240 6.50 -3.92 -22.21
N ILE A 241 7.54 -3.08 -22.22
CA ILE A 241 8.07 -2.44 -21.00
C ILE A 241 7.09 -1.42 -20.37
N ASN A 242 6.24 -0.79 -21.19
CA ASN A 242 5.26 0.20 -20.73
C ASN A 242 4.22 -0.40 -19.77
N ALA A 243 3.97 -1.72 -19.85
CA ALA A 243 3.05 -2.41 -18.96
C ALA A 243 3.47 -2.33 -17.48
N PHE A 244 4.77 -2.34 -17.20
CA PHE A 244 5.32 -2.28 -15.84
C PHE A 244 5.14 -0.92 -15.16
N PHE A 245 4.86 0.13 -15.93
CA PHE A 245 4.62 1.49 -15.42
C PHE A 245 3.12 1.88 -15.45
N ARG A 246 2.24 0.95 -15.80
CA ARG A 246 0.79 1.22 -15.79
C ARG A 246 0.29 1.50 -14.38
N GLY A 247 -0.49 2.58 -14.27
CA GLY A 247 -1.00 3.07 -12.99
C GLY A 247 -0.01 3.89 -12.17
N PHE A 248 1.16 4.26 -12.71
CA PHE A 248 2.14 5.13 -12.04
C PHE A 248 1.53 6.45 -11.58
N ASN A 249 0.81 7.17 -12.45
CA ASN A 249 0.19 8.46 -12.10
C ASN A 249 -0.82 8.30 -10.95
N CYS A 250 -1.66 7.27 -11.00
CA CYS A 250 -2.63 6.98 -9.95
C CYS A 250 -1.94 6.63 -8.62
N ARG A 251 -0.84 5.88 -8.68
CA ARG A 251 0.01 5.59 -7.51
C ARG A 251 0.61 6.87 -6.92
N LEU A 252 1.12 7.76 -7.76
CA LEU A 252 1.76 8.99 -7.32
C LEU A 252 0.74 9.87 -6.58
N VAL A 253 -0.43 10.10 -7.17
CA VAL A 253 -1.54 10.84 -6.55
C VAL A 253 -1.93 10.22 -5.20
N HIS A 254 -2.14 8.90 -5.17
CA HIS A 254 -2.51 8.20 -3.93
C HIS A 254 -1.43 8.34 -2.84
N LYS A 255 -0.15 8.21 -3.19
CA LYS A 255 0.97 8.33 -2.24
C LYS A 255 1.11 9.75 -1.71
N SER A 256 1.00 10.76 -2.57
CA SER A 256 1.07 12.17 -2.19
C SER A 256 -0.06 12.55 -1.24
N LEU A 257 -1.28 12.12 -1.56
CA LEU A 257 -2.48 12.42 -0.77
C LEU A 257 -2.46 11.70 0.59
N SER A 258 -2.03 10.44 0.62
CA SER A 258 -1.87 9.68 1.85
C SER A 258 -0.84 10.31 2.79
N THR A 259 0.26 10.83 2.23
CA THR A 259 1.33 11.46 3.00
C THR A 259 0.89 12.81 3.56
N ALA A 260 0.26 13.65 2.74
CA ALA A 260 -0.30 14.91 3.20
C ALA A 260 -1.32 14.71 4.33
N GLY A 261 -2.18 13.69 4.20
CA GLY A 261 -3.10 13.27 5.26
C GLY A 261 -2.41 12.87 6.56
N ALA A 262 -1.33 12.07 6.47
CA ALA A 262 -0.53 11.69 7.64
C ALA A 262 0.00 12.92 8.38
N TYR A 263 0.52 13.91 7.64
CA TYR A 263 1.05 15.14 8.22
C TYR A 263 -0.03 15.98 8.88
N MET A 264 -1.21 16.13 8.27
CA MET A 264 -2.33 16.86 8.90
C MET A 264 -2.75 16.22 10.22
N ILE A 265 -2.90 14.89 10.24
CA ILE A 265 -3.32 14.18 11.46
C ILE A 265 -2.25 14.30 12.54
N LEU A 266 -0.97 14.23 12.16
CA LEU A 266 0.12 14.51 13.10
C LEU A 266 0.09 15.95 13.60
N ASP A 267 -0.11 16.94 12.74
CA ASP A 267 -0.16 18.35 13.14
C ASP A 267 -1.34 18.64 14.08
N MET A 268 -2.51 18.08 13.80
CA MET A 268 -3.68 18.16 14.69
C MET A 268 -3.39 17.48 16.04
N ALA A 269 -2.76 16.30 16.04
CA ALA A 269 -2.42 15.58 17.26
C ALA A 269 -1.34 16.26 18.12
N HIS A 270 -0.49 17.13 17.56
CA HIS A 270 0.47 17.92 18.34
C HIS A 270 -0.10 19.28 18.79
N LYS A 271 -1.26 19.70 18.28
CA LYS A 271 -1.96 20.94 18.66
C LYS A 271 -2.99 20.74 19.77
N ILE A 272 -3.31 19.50 20.11
CA ILE A 272 -4.12 19.09 21.27
C ILE A 272 -3.16 18.85 22.42
#